data_AF-A0A1H9KZD4-F1
#
_entry.id   AF-A0A1H9KZD4-F1
#
_cell.length_a   1.000
_cell.length_b   1.000
_cell.length_c   1.000
_cell.angle_alpha   90.00
_cell.angle_beta   90.00
_cell.angle_gamma   90.00
#
_symmetry.space_group_name_H-M   'P 1'
#
loop_
_entity.id
_entity.type
_entity.pdbx_description
1 polymer ?
#
loop_
_entity_poly.entity_id
_entity_poly.type
_entity_poly.pdbx_seq_one_letter_code
_entity_poly.pdbx_strand_id
1 'polypeptide(L)'
;MVVLAICTIQVVAAQGPNQNRKAMANLEPEEIATLQTKKMTLHLDLTDAQQQDIYKINLENAKLRKAHMAERKARKENSEASKPTKEERLAMANKMLDHKIEVKAKMKKILNEEQYTKWETAMAKRERKMKDKGQKKRAGKKV
;
A
#
# COMPACT_ATOMS: atom_id res chain seq x y z
N MET A 1 17.80 -47.49 -3.08
CA MET A 1 18.17 -46.10 -3.42
C MET A 1 16.92 -45.25 -3.41
N VAL A 2 16.68 -44.50 -2.34
CA VAL A 2 15.58 -43.53 -2.28
C VAL A 2 16.13 -42.23 -2.86
N VAL A 3 15.68 -41.88 -4.07
CA VAL A 3 16.09 -40.66 -4.76
C VAL A 3 15.42 -39.49 -4.07
N LEU A 4 16.16 -38.82 -3.20
CA LEU A 4 15.79 -37.53 -2.62
C LEU A 4 15.85 -36.50 -3.76
N ALA A 5 14.68 -36.17 -4.32
CA ALA A 5 14.54 -35.10 -5.30
C ALA A 5 14.83 -33.76 -4.60
N ILE A 6 16.10 -33.35 -4.62
CA ILE A 6 16.53 -32.01 -4.27
C ILE A 6 15.99 -31.10 -5.37
N CYS A 7 14.85 -30.44 -5.09
CA CYS A 7 14.39 -29.31 -5.87
C CYS A 7 15.46 -28.22 -5.81
N THR A 8 16.37 -28.22 -6.78
CA THR A 8 17.33 -27.15 -6.98
C THR A 8 16.52 -25.88 -7.26
N ILE A 9 16.40 -25.02 -6.26
CA ILE A 9 15.92 -23.66 -6.44
C ILE A 9 16.93 -23.01 -7.38
N GLN A 10 16.59 -22.91 -8.66
CA GLN A 10 17.35 -22.11 -9.60
C GLN A 10 17.26 -20.67 -9.11
N VAL A 11 18.36 -20.16 -8.57
CA VAL A 11 18.52 -18.76 -8.23
C VAL A 11 18.48 -17.97 -9.53
N VAL A 12 17.33 -17.41 -9.88
CA VAL A 12 17.20 -16.45 -10.97
C VAL A 12 17.90 -15.17 -10.54
N ALA A 13 19.20 -15.10 -10.86
CA ALA A 13 20.03 -13.92 -10.74
C ALA A 13 19.68 -12.90 -11.83
N ALA A 14 18.52 -12.25 -11.68
CA ALA A 14 18.16 -10.98 -12.32
C ALA A 14 16.87 -10.46 -11.69
N GLN A 15 16.97 -9.81 -10.52
CA GLN A 15 15.83 -9.10 -9.92
C GLN A 15 16.22 -7.64 -9.70
N GLY A 16 16.17 -6.85 -10.79
CA GLY A 16 16.28 -5.40 -10.66
C GLY A 16 15.07 -4.81 -9.92
N PRO A 17 15.17 -3.60 -9.33
CA PRO A 17 14.09 -2.95 -8.58
C PRO A 17 12.80 -2.74 -9.40
N ASN A 18 12.86 -2.86 -10.73
CA ASN A 18 11.73 -2.73 -11.64
C ASN A 18 10.89 -4.01 -11.77
N GLN A 19 11.49 -5.21 -11.71
CA GLN A 19 10.75 -6.49 -11.74
C GLN A 19 9.97 -6.71 -10.44
N ASN A 20 10.58 -6.45 -9.28
CA ASN A 20 9.89 -6.53 -7.99
C ASN A 20 8.69 -5.57 -7.88
N ARG A 21 8.77 -4.40 -8.52
CA ARG A 21 7.63 -3.47 -8.60
C ARG A 21 6.49 -3.99 -9.48
N LYS A 22 6.80 -4.66 -10.58
CA LYS A 22 5.80 -5.26 -11.48
C LYS A 22 5.14 -6.47 -10.80
N ALA A 23 5.91 -7.35 -10.16
CA ALA A 23 5.37 -8.49 -9.42
C ALA A 23 4.38 -8.04 -8.32
N MET A 24 4.74 -7.01 -7.54
CA MET A 24 3.86 -6.46 -6.50
C MET A 24 2.62 -5.72 -7.05
N ALA A 25 2.63 -5.28 -8.31
CA ALA A 25 1.46 -4.65 -8.94
C ALA A 25 0.41 -5.67 -9.39
N ASN A 26 0.83 -6.91 -9.62
CA ASN A 26 -0.02 -7.99 -10.12
C ASN A 26 -0.71 -8.78 -9.01
N LEU A 27 -0.33 -8.62 -7.74
CA LEU A 27 -0.98 -9.30 -6.62
C LEU A 27 -2.47 -8.98 -6.54
N GLU A 28 -3.29 -9.96 -6.19
CA GLU A 28 -4.72 -9.79 -5.95
C GLU A 28 -4.99 -8.99 -4.65
N PRO A 29 -6.13 -8.30 -4.52
CA PRO A 29 -6.47 -7.54 -3.32
C PRO A 29 -6.34 -8.34 -2.02
N GLU A 30 -6.73 -9.62 -2.04
CA GLU A 30 -6.69 -10.56 -0.93
C GLU A 30 -5.24 -10.89 -0.52
N GLU A 31 -4.34 -11.07 -1.48
CA GLU A 31 -2.91 -11.29 -1.23
C GLU A 31 -2.26 -10.04 -0.63
N ILE A 32 -2.61 -8.87 -1.17
CA ILE A 32 -2.15 -7.58 -0.66
C ILE A 32 -2.63 -7.39 0.78
N ALA A 33 -3.90 -7.67 1.06
CA ALA A 33 -4.49 -7.55 2.38
C ALA A 33 -3.81 -8.50 3.38
N THR A 34 -3.63 -9.76 2.99
CA THR A 34 -2.93 -10.78 3.80
C THR A 34 -1.52 -10.32 4.16
N LEU A 35 -0.75 -9.87 3.17
CA LEU A 35 0.63 -9.43 3.37
C LEU A 35 0.70 -8.18 4.25
N GLN A 36 -0.22 -7.23 4.08
CA GLN A 36 -0.28 -6.04 4.92
C GLN A 36 -0.65 -6.39 6.37
N THR A 37 -1.66 -7.22 6.58
CA THR A 37 -2.06 -7.67 7.91
C THR A 37 -0.90 -8.38 8.61
N LYS A 38 -0.23 -9.34 7.95
CA LYS A 38 0.93 -10.03 8.54
C LYS A 38 2.08 -9.08 8.92
N LYS A 39 2.34 -8.06 8.09
CA LYS A 39 3.33 -7.03 8.42
C LYS A 39 2.92 -6.16 9.61
N MET A 40 1.63 -5.87 9.74
CA MET A 40 1.10 -5.17 10.90
C MET A 40 1.16 -6.03 12.15
N THR A 41 0.84 -7.33 12.05
CA THR A 41 1.00 -8.31 13.13
C THR A 41 2.45 -8.33 13.63
N LEU A 42 3.41 -8.44 12.72
CA LEU A 42 4.83 -8.45 13.07
C LEU A 42 5.31 -7.16 13.75
N HIS A 43 4.66 -6.02 13.46
CA HIS A 43 5.09 -4.73 13.99
C HIS A 43 4.38 -4.32 15.28
N LEU A 44 3.14 -4.78 15.46
CA LEU A 44 2.23 -4.34 16.52
C LEU A 44 1.82 -5.49 17.46
N ASP A 45 2.30 -6.71 17.21
CA ASP A 45 1.96 -7.91 17.98
C ASP A 45 0.44 -8.11 18.09
N LEU A 46 -0.23 -8.11 16.93
CA LEU A 46 -1.69 -8.17 16.84
C LEU A 46 -2.23 -9.54 17.29
N THR A 47 -3.33 -9.53 18.05
CA THR A 47 -4.08 -10.77 18.34
C THR A 47 -4.82 -11.29 17.11
N ASP A 48 -5.21 -12.56 17.11
CA ASP A 48 -5.93 -13.16 15.97
C ASP A 48 -7.24 -12.42 15.63
N ALA A 49 -7.98 -11.97 16.65
CA ALA A 49 -9.17 -11.14 16.46
C ALA A 49 -8.84 -9.80 15.78
N GLN A 50 -7.79 -9.11 16.24
CA GLN A 50 -7.34 -7.86 15.63
C GLN A 50 -6.89 -8.06 14.18
N GLN A 51 -6.20 -9.16 13.90
CA GLN A 51 -5.76 -9.51 12.54
C GLN A 51 -6.94 -9.69 11.58
N GLN A 52 -8.02 -10.35 12.01
CA GLN A 52 -9.22 -10.55 11.20
C GLN A 52 -9.90 -9.21 10.85
N ASP A 53 -10.01 -8.30 11.82
CA ASP A 53 -10.64 -7.00 11.57
C ASP A 53 -9.76 -6.07 10.73
N ILE A 54 -8.45 -6.07 10.98
CA ILE A 54 -7.47 -5.32 10.17
C ILE A 54 -7.39 -5.89 8.75
N TYR A 55 -7.55 -7.19 8.56
CA TYR A 55 -7.64 -7.80 7.23
C TYR A 55 -8.80 -7.23 6.42
N LYS A 56 -9.99 -7.07 7.01
CA LYS A 56 -11.14 -6.47 6.32
C LYS A 56 -10.84 -5.05 5.85
N ILE A 57 -10.21 -4.23 6.71
CA ILE A 57 -9.78 -2.87 6.39
C ILE A 57 -8.75 -2.88 5.26
N ASN A 58 -7.74 -3.74 5.35
CA ASN A 58 -6.68 -3.84 4.34
C ASN A 58 -7.22 -4.33 2.98
N LEU A 59 -8.21 -5.22 2.98
CA LEU A 59 -8.87 -5.70 1.78
C LEU A 59 -9.66 -4.60 1.07
N GLU A 60 -10.45 -3.83 1.83
CA GLU A 60 -11.17 -2.66 1.31
C GLU A 60 -10.18 -1.66 0.69
N ASN A 61 -9.11 -1.33 1.41
CA ASN A 61 -8.06 -0.43 0.94
C ASN A 61 -7.33 -0.97 -0.30
N ALA A 62 -7.09 -2.27 -0.38
CA ALA A 62 -6.44 -2.91 -1.52
C ALA A 62 -7.32 -2.85 -2.78
N LYS A 63 -8.62 -3.13 -2.63
CA LYS A 63 -9.62 -3.02 -3.71
C LYS A 63 -9.71 -1.58 -4.22
N LEU A 64 -9.85 -0.61 -3.31
CA LEU A 64 -9.90 0.81 -3.66
C LEU A 64 -8.63 1.25 -4.40
N ARG A 65 -7.45 0.80 -3.92
CA ARG A 65 -6.18 1.11 -4.58
C ARG A 65 -6.08 0.51 -5.99
N LYS A 66 -6.53 -0.72 -6.18
CA LYS A 66 -6.55 -1.38 -7.50
C LYS A 66 -7.48 -0.64 -8.47
N ALA A 67 -8.67 -0.27 -8.02
CA ALA A 67 -9.62 0.52 -8.81
C ALA A 67 -8.99 1.86 -9.26
N HIS A 68 -8.40 2.62 -8.35
CA HIS A 68 -7.70 3.87 -8.69
C HIS A 68 -6.50 3.68 -9.61
N MET A 69 -5.76 2.57 -9.46
CA MET A 69 -4.64 2.25 -10.36
C MET A 69 -5.14 1.95 -11.78
N ALA A 70 -6.25 1.21 -11.92
CA ALA A 70 -6.87 0.93 -13.20
C ALA A 70 -7.40 2.20 -13.86
N GLU A 71 -8.14 3.04 -13.13
CA GLU A 71 -8.64 4.33 -13.60
C GLU A 71 -7.50 5.22 -14.09
N ARG A 72 -6.40 5.31 -13.31
CA ARG A 72 -5.23 6.09 -13.69
C ARG A 72 -4.52 5.53 -14.93
N LYS A 73 -4.48 4.20 -15.09
CA LYS A 73 -3.87 3.56 -16.25
C LYS A 73 -4.69 3.85 -17.51
N ALA A 74 -6.01 3.68 -17.44
CA ALA A 74 -6.93 4.02 -18.54
C ALA A 74 -6.82 5.50 -18.93
N ARG A 75 -6.78 6.41 -17.94
CA ARG A 75 -6.59 7.85 -18.19
C ARG A 75 -5.23 8.17 -18.84
N LYS A 76 -4.19 7.40 -18.55
CA LYS A 76 -2.86 7.60 -19.16
C LYS A 76 -2.79 7.07 -20.59
N GLU A 77 -3.54 6.02 -20.89
CA GLU A 77 -3.60 5.41 -22.22
C GLU A 77 -4.48 6.23 -23.17
N ASN A 78 -5.44 6.99 -22.65
CA ASN A 78 -6.20 7.96 -23.42
C ASN A 78 -5.37 9.24 -23.67
N SER A 79 -4.91 9.43 -24.90
CA SER A 79 -4.13 10.61 -25.32
C SER A 79 -4.88 11.94 -25.20
N GLU A 80 -6.22 11.90 -25.23
CA GLU A 80 -7.10 13.07 -25.11
C GLU A 80 -7.45 13.40 -23.66
N ALA A 81 -7.00 12.59 -22.68
CA ALA A 81 -7.34 12.80 -21.29
C ALA A 81 -6.68 14.08 -20.74
N SER A 82 -7.51 15.08 -20.48
CA SER A 82 -7.07 16.32 -19.85
C SER A 82 -6.66 16.10 -18.39
N LYS A 83 -5.79 16.98 -17.88
CA LYS A 83 -5.44 17.00 -16.46
C LYS A 83 -6.70 17.30 -15.66
N PRO A 84 -6.89 16.68 -14.47
CA PRO A 84 -8.08 16.95 -13.69
C PRO A 84 -8.21 18.44 -13.35
N THR A 85 -9.44 18.95 -13.37
CA THR A 85 -9.78 20.34 -13.04
C THR A 85 -9.51 20.64 -11.57
N LYS A 86 -9.65 21.90 -11.15
CA LYS A 86 -9.44 22.28 -9.74
C LYS A 86 -10.50 21.63 -8.85
N GLU A 87 -11.74 21.62 -9.30
CA GLU A 87 -12.92 21.07 -8.63
C GLU A 87 -12.78 19.56 -8.48
N GLU A 88 -12.38 18.86 -9.54
CA GLU A 88 -12.10 17.41 -9.50
C GLU A 88 -10.96 17.07 -8.55
N ARG A 89 -9.89 17.87 -8.52
CA ARG A 89 -8.78 17.68 -7.58
C ARG A 89 -9.23 17.86 -6.13
N LEU A 90 -10.07 18.85 -5.87
CA LEU A 90 -10.62 19.10 -4.54
C LEU A 90 -11.53 17.94 -4.10
N ALA A 91 -12.41 17.47 -4.98
CA ALA A 91 -13.28 16.33 -4.70
C ALA A 91 -12.47 15.05 -4.42
N MET A 92 -11.43 14.76 -5.22
CA MET A 92 -10.53 13.63 -4.97
C MET A 92 -9.76 13.77 -3.65
N ALA A 93 -9.32 14.98 -3.31
CA ALA A 93 -8.62 15.24 -2.05
C ALA A 93 -9.53 14.99 -0.84
N ASN A 94 -10.76 15.52 -0.86
CA ASN A 94 -11.75 15.29 0.19
C ASN A 94 -12.04 13.80 0.36
N LYS A 95 -12.37 13.09 -0.73
CA LYS A 95 -12.68 11.66 -0.68
C LYS A 95 -11.52 10.82 -0.11
N MET A 96 -10.27 11.18 -0.44
CA MET A 96 -9.09 10.53 0.14
C MET A 96 -8.95 10.85 1.64
N LEU A 97 -9.21 12.09 2.06
CA LEU A 97 -9.14 12.49 3.46
C LEU A 97 -10.20 11.80 4.30
N ASP A 98 -11.45 11.75 3.82
CA ASP A 98 -12.56 11.07 4.48
C ASP A 98 -12.25 9.60 4.70
N HIS A 99 -11.75 8.93 3.66
CA HIS A 99 -11.33 7.53 3.76
C HIS A 99 -10.20 7.32 4.78
N LYS A 100 -9.21 8.24 4.84
CA LYS A 100 -8.15 8.18 5.87
C LYS A 100 -8.71 8.37 7.27
N ILE A 101 -9.67 9.28 7.46
CA ILE A 101 -10.33 9.52 8.74
C ILE A 101 -11.08 8.26 9.17
N GLU A 102 -11.83 7.64 8.26
CA GLU A 102 -12.56 6.40 8.51
C GLU A 102 -11.62 5.26 8.92
N VAL A 103 -10.56 5.02 8.15
CA VAL A 103 -9.56 3.99 8.47
C VAL A 103 -8.92 4.27 9.82
N LYS A 104 -8.55 5.52 10.10
CA LYS A 104 -7.97 5.92 11.40
C LYS A 104 -8.93 5.63 12.55
N ALA A 105 -10.22 5.94 12.39
CA ALA A 105 -11.24 5.65 13.39
C ALA A 105 -11.44 4.15 13.60
N LYS A 106 -11.48 3.34 12.53
CA LYS A 106 -11.54 1.87 12.61
C LYS A 106 -10.31 1.30 13.32
N MET A 107 -9.11 1.77 12.99
CA MET A 107 -7.86 1.34 13.63
C MET A 107 -7.84 1.66 15.13
N LYS A 108 -8.33 2.85 15.53
CA LYS A 108 -8.41 3.24 16.94
C LYS A 108 -9.35 2.34 17.76
N LYS A 109 -10.37 1.76 17.14
CA LYS A 109 -11.30 0.82 17.80
C LYS A 109 -10.70 -0.58 17.97
N ILE A 110 -9.82 -1.00 17.06
CA ILE A 110 -9.26 -2.37 17.04
C ILE A 110 -7.97 -2.46 17.88
N LEU A 111 -7.12 -1.45 17.79
CA LEU A 111 -5.83 -1.42 18.48
C LEU A 111 -5.98 -0.93 19.91
N ASN A 112 -5.18 -1.50 20.82
CA ASN A 112 -4.99 -0.89 22.13
C ASN A 112 -4.15 0.39 22.03
N GLU A 113 -4.02 1.12 23.14
CA GLU A 113 -3.34 2.42 23.17
C GLU A 113 -1.86 2.35 22.73
N GLU A 114 -1.13 1.34 23.19
CA GLU A 114 0.29 1.17 22.85
C GLU A 114 0.46 0.85 21.35
N GLN A 115 -0.33 -0.09 20.84
CA GLN A 115 -0.33 -0.47 19.43
C GLN A 115 -0.73 0.70 18.53
N TYR A 116 -1.75 1.47 18.94
CA TYR A 116 -2.23 2.62 18.19
C TYR A 116 -1.16 3.72 18.12
N THR A 117 -0.46 3.99 19.22
CA THR A 117 0.64 4.96 19.27
C THR A 117 1.81 4.54 18.37
N LYS A 118 2.18 3.25 18.40
CA LYS A 118 3.19 2.65 17.49
C LYS A 118 2.75 2.81 16.03
N TRP A 119 1.50 2.52 15.73
CA TRP A 119 0.92 2.65 14.40
C TRP A 119 0.92 4.11 13.90
N GLU A 120 0.49 5.08 14.71
CA GLU A 120 0.52 6.51 14.34
C GLU A 120 1.95 6.99 14.08
N THR A 121 2.90 6.58 14.92
CA THR A 121 4.33 6.91 14.75
C THR A 121 4.88 6.34 13.44
N ALA A 122 4.55 5.08 13.12
CA ALA A 122 4.93 4.45 11.87
C ALA A 122 4.34 5.18 10.65
N MET A 123 3.08 5.61 10.73
CA MET A 123 2.40 6.37 9.69
C MET A 123 3.05 7.75 9.48
N ALA A 124 3.33 8.50 10.55
CA ALA A 124 4.01 9.79 10.49
C ALA A 124 5.44 9.67 9.91
N LYS A 125 6.18 8.62 10.27
CA LYS A 125 7.50 8.33 9.70
C LYS A 125 7.40 8.03 8.19
N ARG A 126 6.39 7.29 7.77
CA ARG A 126 6.14 7.00 6.36
C ARG A 126 5.80 8.27 5.58
N GLU A 127 4.96 9.13 6.12
CA GLU A 127 4.60 10.41 5.50
C GLU A 127 5.81 11.32 5.30
N ARG A 128 6.64 11.50 6.34
CA ARG A 128 7.90 12.25 6.25
C ARG A 128 8.79 11.71 5.13
N LYS A 129 9.04 10.40 5.10
CA LYS A 129 9.83 9.75 4.03
C LYS A 129 9.26 9.99 2.64
N MET A 130 7.93 10.05 2.49
CA MET A 130 7.30 10.32 1.19
C MET A 130 7.47 11.79 0.78
N LYS A 131 7.35 12.72 1.73
CA LYS A 131 7.61 14.16 1.52
C LYS A 131 9.06 14.40 1.10
N ASP A 132 10.02 13.81 1.80
CA ASP A 132 11.45 13.96 1.51
C ASP A 132 11.80 13.43 0.11
N LYS A 133 11.27 12.26 -0.26
CA LYS A 133 11.42 11.71 -1.62
C LYS A 133 10.83 12.62 -2.68
N GLY A 134 9.70 13.27 -2.39
CA GLY A 134 9.08 14.25 -3.27
C GLY A 134 9.94 15.49 -3.47
N GLN A 135 10.52 16.02 -2.39
CA GLN A 135 11.43 17.17 -2.44
C GLN A 135 12.69 16.86 -3.23
N LYS A 136 13.35 15.71 -2.98
CA LYS A 136 14.56 15.29 -3.72
C LYS A 136 14.30 15.14 -5.22
N LYS A 137 13.16 14.57 -5.61
CA LYS A 137 12.77 14.46 -7.02
C LYS A 137 12.53 15.82 -7.69
N ARG A 138 12.05 16.82 -6.95
CA ARG A 138 11.87 18.18 -7.46
C ARG A 138 13.21 18.91 -7.59
N ALA A 139 14.11 18.73 -6.63
CA ALA A 139 15.44 19.33 -6.66
C ALA A 139 16.31 18.76 -7.80
N GLY A 140 16.33 17.44 -7.99
CA GLY A 140 17.08 16.80 -9.09
C GLY A 140 16.48 16.98 -10.49
N LYS A 141 15.34 17.67 -10.62
CA LYS A 141 14.70 18.01 -11.90
C LYS A 141 14.88 19.48 -12.27
N LYS A 142 15.61 20.26 -11.45
CA LYS A 142 15.98 21.67 -11.69
C LYS A 142 17.39 21.81 -12.31
N VAL A 143 17.89 20.75 -12.96
CA VAL A 143 19.14 20.76 -13.74
C VAL A 143 18.79 20.45 -15.18
#